data_AF-A0A521LIC2-F1
#
_entry.id   AF-A0A521LIC2-F1
#
_cell.length_a   1.000
_cell.length_b   1.000
_cell.length_c   1.000
_cell.angle_alpha   90.00
_cell.angle_beta   90.00
_cell.angle_gamma   90.00
#
_symmetry.space_group_name_H-M   'P 1'
#
loop_
_entity.id
_entity.type
_entity.pdbx_description
1 polymer ?
#
loop_
_entity_poly.entity_id
_entity_poly.type
_entity_poly.pdbx_seq_one_letter_code
_entity_poly.pdbx_strand_id
1 'polypeptide(L)' 'MATLTIKNISDRVVKRLKARAVQHHRSLNYEVIACLEAAAQATPVDPDSFLARVRSLRRTPANFRLTDKTLAQLKTAGR' A
#
# COMPACT_ATOMS: atom_id res chain seq x y z
N MET A 1 4.62 -25.46 -1.64
CA MET A 1 5.03 -24.45 -0.63
C MET A 1 6.50 -24.14 -0.85
N ALA A 2 6.85 -22.88 -1.07
CA ALA A 2 8.24 -22.46 -1.18
C ALA A 2 8.68 -21.85 0.15
N THR A 3 9.79 -22.33 0.70
CA THR A 3 10.38 -21.79 1.93
C THR A 3 11.65 -21.05 1.56
N LEU A 4 11.71 -19.77 1.89
CA LEU A 4 12.88 -18.92 1.65
C LEU A 4 13.58 -18.64 2.98
N THR A 5 14.87 -18.96 3.07
CA THR A 5 15.69 -18.63 4.24
C THR A 5 16.68 -17.54 3.88
N ILE A 6 16.62 -16.40 4.57
CA ILE A 6 17.55 -15.28 4.38
C ILE A 6 18.63 -15.39 5.45
N LYS A 7 19.86 -15.71 5.04
CA LYS A 7 21.03 -15.75 5.92
C LYS A 7 21.73 -14.39 5.95
N ASN A 8 22.43 -14.12 7.06
CA ASN A 8 23.30 -12.94 7.22
C ASN A 8 22.57 -11.58 7.11
N ILE A 9 21.32 -11.51 7.57
CA ILE A 9 20.58 -10.24 7.60
C ILE A 9 21.11 -9.36 8.74
N SER A 10 21.34 -8.08 8.45
CA SER A 10 21.81 -7.16 9.50
C SER A 10 20.73 -6.92 10.57
N ASP A 11 21.16 -6.79 11.84
CA ASP A 11 20.25 -6.52 12.96
C ASP A 11 19.43 -5.24 12.77
N ARG A 12 20.02 -4.23 12.10
CA ARG A 12 19.33 -2.99 11.77
C ARG A 12 18.10 -3.24 10.89
N VAL A 13 18.23 -4.13 9.90
CA VAL A 13 17.12 -4.48 8.99
C VAL A 13 16.06 -5.27 9.74
N VAL A 14 16.44 -6.23 10.58
CA VAL A 14 15.50 -7.00 11.40
C VAL A 14 14.70 -6.10 12.34
N LYS A 15 15.35 -5.15 13.02
CA LYS A 15 14.68 -4.17 13.89
C LYS A 15 13.65 -3.33 13.12
N ARG A 16 14.02 -2.85 11.92
CA ARG A 16 13.11 -2.04 11.09
C ARG A 16 11.92 -2.85 10.58
N LEU A 17 12.13 -4.11 10.20
CA LEU A 17 11.06 -5.02 9.78
C LEU A 17 10.09 -5.33 10.94
N LYS A 18 10.60 -5.58 12.15
CA LYS A 18 9.75 -5.77 13.34
C LYS A 18 8.90 -4.54 13.64
N ALA A 19 9.46 -3.35 13.59
CA ALA A 19 8.72 -2.11 13.80
C ALA A 19 7.60 -1.93 12.76
N ARG A 20 7.89 -2.19 11.48
CA ARG A 20 6.89 -2.17 10.40
C ARG A 20 5.79 -3.21 10.58
N ALA A 21 6.15 -4.43 10.95
CA ALA A 21 5.18 -5.50 11.19
C ALA A 21 4.17 -5.10 12.27
N VAL A 22 4.63 -4.46 13.36
CA VAL A 22 3.76 -3.91 14.41
C VAL A 22 2.84 -2.82 13.87
N GLN A 23 3.38 -1.86 13.09
CA GLN A 23 2.60 -0.78 12.49
C GLN A 23 1.52 -1.29 11.53
N HIS A 24 1.82 -2.36 10.78
CA HIS A 24 0.89 -2.94 9.82
C HIS A 24 -0.03 -3.99 10.45
N HIS A 25 0.07 -4.23 11.77
CA HIS A 25 -0.66 -5.28 12.50
C HIS A 25 -0.51 -6.67 11.87
N ARG A 26 0.72 -7.00 11.41
CA ARG A 26 1.06 -8.25 10.71
C ARG A 26 2.17 -8.98 11.44
N SER A 27 2.26 -10.30 11.21
CA SER A 27 3.42 -11.07 11.64
C SER A 27 4.65 -10.70 10.81
N LEU A 28 5.85 -10.90 11.36
CA LEU A 28 7.10 -10.62 10.67
C LEU A 28 7.22 -11.39 9.34
N ASN A 29 6.78 -12.66 9.32
CA ASN A 29 6.78 -13.46 8.10
C ASN A 29 5.90 -12.84 7.02
N TYR A 30 4.68 -12.41 7.39
CA TYR A 30 3.76 -11.82 6.41
C TYR A 30 4.25 -10.44 5.93
N GLU A 31 4.92 -9.68 6.80
CA GLU A 31 5.54 -8.41 6.41
C GLU A 31 6.70 -8.63 5.43
N VAL A 32 7.52 -9.67 5.63
CA VAL A 32 8.60 -10.04 4.71
C VAL A 32 8.03 -10.49 3.37
N ILE A 33 6.97 -11.32 3.37
CA ILE A 33 6.28 -11.73 2.14
C ILE A 33 5.73 -10.51 1.41
N ALA A 34 5.02 -9.61 2.09
CA ALA A 34 4.48 -8.40 1.48
C ALA A 34 5.58 -7.48 0.91
N CYS A 35 6.72 -7.36 1.58
CA CYS A 35 7.87 -6.62 1.05
C CYS A 35 8.44 -7.28 -0.21
N LEU A 36 8.55 -8.61 -0.23
CA LEU A 36 9.03 -9.37 -1.40
C LEU A 36 8.02 -9.30 -2.56
N GLU A 37 6.72 -9.38 -2.29
CA GLU A 37 5.66 -9.22 -3.29
C GLU A 37 5.70 -7.82 -3.90
N ALA A 38 5.83 -6.77 -3.08
CA ALA A 38 5.97 -5.40 -3.57
C ALA A 38 7.25 -5.21 -4.41
N ALA A 39 8.37 -5.80 -3.99
CA ALA A 39 9.62 -5.73 -4.74
C ALA A 39 9.59 -6.57 -6.03
N ALA A 40 8.89 -7.71 -6.04
CA ALA A 40 8.72 -8.56 -7.21
C ALA A 40 7.69 -7.98 -8.20
N GLN A 41 6.67 -7.28 -7.70
CA GLN A 41 5.70 -6.52 -8.50
C GLN A 41 6.27 -5.18 -8.99
N ALA A 42 7.43 -4.76 -8.49
CA ALA A 42 8.20 -3.66 -9.06
C ALA A 42 8.85 -4.08 -10.39
N THR A 43 8.08 -4.71 -11.28
CA THR A 43 8.22 -4.51 -12.72
C THR A 43 8.27 -2.99 -12.93
N PRO A 44 9.20 -2.44 -13.74
CA PRO A 44 9.22 -1.01 -14.02
C PRO A 44 7.83 -0.60 -14.49
N VAL A 45 7.08 0.05 -13.60
CA VAL A 45 5.77 0.55 -13.93
C VAL A 45 6.06 1.77 -14.78
N ASP A 46 5.80 1.64 -16.08
CA ASP A 46 5.86 2.78 -16.99
C ASP A 46 5.03 3.92 -16.37
N PRO A 47 5.64 5.07 -16.04
CA PRO A 47 4.95 6.17 -15.37
C PRO A 47 3.69 6.59 -16.12
N ASP A 48 3.72 6.53 -17.45
CA ASP A 48 2.56 6.85 -18.28
C ASP A 48 1.44 5.83 -18.14
N SER A 49 1.76 4.53 -18.13
CA SER A 49 0.78 3.46 -17.84
C SER A 49 0.16 3.58 -16.43
N PHE A 50 0.96 3.96 -15.42
CA PHE A 50 0.48 4.19 -14.06
C PHE A 50 -0.45 5.40 -14.01
N LEU A 51 -0.03 6.53 -14.60
CA LEU A 51 -0.85 7.73 -14.67
C LEU A 51 -2.13 7.50 -15.47
N ALA A 52 -2.09 6.73 -16.56
CA ALA A 52 -3.26 6.34 -17.32
C ALA A 52 -4.24 5.50 -16.49
N ARG A 53 -3.73 4.53 -15.72
CA ARG A 53 -4.55 3.72 -14.79
C ARG A 53 -5.13 4.56 -13.65
N VAL A 54 -4.35 5.47 -13.08
CA VAL A 54 -4.85 6.39 -12.05
C VAL A 54 -5.92 7.31 -12.64
N ARG A 55 -5.72 7.84 -13.85
CA ARG A 55 -6.72 8.67 -14.55
C ARG A 55 -8.00 7.90 -14.88
N SER A 56 -7.91 6.63 -15.26
CA SER A 56 -9.09 5.80 -15.55
C SER A 56 -9.85 5.38 -14.28
N LEU A 57 -9.14 5.09 -13.19
CA LEU A 57 -9.73 4.81 -11.88
C LEU A 57 -10.29 6.07 -11.22
N ARG A 58 -9.70 7.23 -11.50
CA ARG A 58 -10.16 8.55 -11.07
C ARG A 58 -11.43 8.91 -11.85
N ARG A 59 -12.51 8.20 -11.53
CA ARG A 59 -13.89 8.66 -11.65
C ARG A 59 -14.14 9.80 -10.64
N THR A 60 -13.30 10.81 -10.63
CA THR A 60 -13.64 12.04 -9.92
C THR A 60 -14.84 12.60 -10.67
N PRO A 61 -16.00 12.80 -10.02
CA PRO A 61 -17.09 13.51 -10.67
C PRO A 61 -16.53 14.90 -10.96
N ALA A 62 -16.40 15.25 -12.25
CA ALA A 62 -15.79 16.51 -12.67
C ALA A 62 -16.45 17.75 -12.00
N ASN A 63 -17.66 17.57 -11.47
CA ASN A 63 -18.46 18.61 -10.85
C ASN A 63 -18.68 18.45 -9.33
N PHE A 64 -18.03 17.48 -8.65
CA PHE A 64 -18.21 17.29 -7.21
C PHE A 64 -16.98 17.77 -6.43
N ARG A 65 -17.09 18.96 -5.85
CA ARG A 65 -16.13 19.45 -4.86
C ARG A 65 -16.45 18.82 -3.51
N LEU A 66 -15.62 17.87 -3.07
CA LEU A 66 -15.65 17.37 -1.71
C LEU A 66 -15.11 18.46 -0.79
N THR A 67 -16.02 19.26 -0.24
CA THR A 67 -15.76 20.23 0.83
C THR A 67 -16.03 19.58 2.18
N ASP A 68 -15.47 20.13 3.26
CA ASP A 68 -15.67 19.60 4.62
C ASP A 68 -17.15 19.48 4.99
N LYS A 69 -17.97 20.44 4.56
CA LYS A 69 -19.43 20.42 4.74
C LYS A 69 -20.09 19.24 4.02
N THR A 70 -19.74 19.01 2.76
CA THR A 70 -20.28 17.88 1.98
C THR A 70 -19.81 16.53 2.53
N LEU A 71 -18.58 16.46 3.04
CA LEU A 71 -18.04 15.23 3.65
C LEU A 71 -18.77 14.91 4.97
N ALA A 72 -19.00 15.93 5.81
CA ALA A 72 -19.78 15.77 7.03
C ALA A 72 -21.21 15.30 6.75
N GLN A 73 -21.86 15.84 5.71
CA GLN A 73 -23.20 15.43 5.27
C GLN A 73 -23.28 14.00 4.75
N LEU A 74 -22.30 13.56 3.95
CA LEU A 74 -22.23 12.18 3.47
C LEU A 74 -22.02 11.20 4.63
N LYS A 75 -21.14 11.56 5.57
CA LYS A 75 -20.89 10.77 6.78
C LYS A 75 -22.14 10.60 7.64
N THR A 76 -22.93 11.65 7.85
CA THR A 76 -24.22 11.53 8.57
C THR A 76 -25.28 10.80 7.75
N ALA A 77 -25.23 10.87 6.42
CA ALA A 77 -26.10 10.12 5.52
C ALA A 77 -25.69 8.64 5.31
N GLY A 78 -24.59 8.18 5.93
CA GLY A 78 -24.10 6.80 5.82
C GLY A 78 -23.54 6.43 4.44
N ARG A 79 -23.08 7.43 3.66
CA ARG A 79 -22.51 7.29 2.31
C ARG A 79 -21.01 7.55 2.29
#